data_AF-D6GPQ5-F1
#
_entry.id   AF-D6GPQ5-F1
#
_cell.length_a   1.000
_cell.length_b   1.000
_cell.length_c   1.000
_cell.angle_alpha   90.00
_cell.angle_beta   90.00
_cell.angle_gamma   90.00
#
_symmetry.space_group_name_H-M   'P 1'
#
loop_
_entity.id
_entity.type
_entity.pdbx_description
1 polymer ?
#
loop_
_entity_poly.entity_id
_entity_poly.type
_entity_poly.pdbx_seq_one_letter_code
_entity_poly.pdbx_strand_id
1 'polypeptide(L)'
;MLKLKSIMELSEDECEKELTKHLKNNSKSKIEKTVAHSKRVLEICKKIVTYYDDDLEEEMKKLLYISAMFHDIAKFDDNKRHHEEAENVLKSMFQNDKQLKKDKQLEKDKQLEKVCRIIACHKGKFNPKDNILIPAAILRISDKIDKINKDKIDDFVDKYSSSMEKIKESFIKNGKDFEKFKEACDKVKIETEKIKILR
;
A
#
# COMPACT_ATOMS: atom_id res chain seq x y z
N MET A 1 -30.47 -3.01 -7.57
CA MET A 1 -29.68 -2.01 -6.80
C MET A 1 -28.26 -2.52 -6.67
N LEU A 2 -27.27 -1.82 -7.22
CA LEU A 2 -25.86 -2.13 -7.01
C LEU A 2 -25.47 -1.65 -5.61
N LYS A 3 -25.30 -2.59 -4.69
CA LYS A 3 -24.76 -2.33 -3.35
C LYS A 3 -23.32 -1.87 -3.54
N LEU A 4 -23.01 -0.61 -3.24
CA LEU A 4 -21.62 -0.12 -3.22
C LEU A 4 -20.87 -0.82 -2.09
N LYS A 5 -19.93 -1.68 -2.49
CA LYS A 5 -19.08 -2.45 -1.58
C LYS A 5 -18.21 -1.52 -0.74
N SER A 6 -17.97 -1.87 0.52
CA SER A 6 -16.89 -1.28 1.30
C SER A 6 -15.57 -1.49 0.57
N ILE A 7 -14.61 -0.58 0.73
CA ILE A 7 -13.26 -0.77 0.20
C ILE A 7 -12.63 -2.08 0.74
N MET A 8 -12.96 -2.46 1.98
CA MET A 8 -12.51 -3.71 2.64
C MET A 8 -13.24 -4.97 2.16
N GLU A 9 -14.28 -4.84 1.34
CA GLU A 9 -15.02 -5.96 0.73
C GLU A 9 -14.51 -6.29 -0.67
N LEU A 10 -13.54 -5.53 -1.20
CA LEU A 10 -12.99 -5.75 -2.53
C LEU A 10 -12.03 -6.94 -2.54
N SER A 11 -12.17 -7.82 -3.52
CA SER A 11 -11.09 -8.74 -3.89
C SER A 11 -9.95 -8.02 -4.63
N GLU A 12 -8.83 -8.71 -4.86
CA GLU A 12 -7.71 -8.17 -5.64
C GLU A 12 -8.14 -7.79 -7.08
N ASP A 13 -8.91 -8.67 -7.73
CA ASP A 13 -9.48 -8.42 -9.05
C ASP A 13 -10.41 -7.20 -9.06
N GLU A 14 -11.18 -7.01 -7.99
CA GLU A 14 -12.07 -5.85 -7.85
C GLU A 14 -11.27 -4.56 -7.62
N CYS A 15 -10.19 -4.61 -6.84
CA CYS A 15 -9.27 -3.49 -6.69
C CYS A 15 -8.64 -3.10 -8.03
N GLU A 16 -8.19 -4.07 -8.83
CA GLU A 16 -7.64 -3.82 -10.16
C GLU A 16 -8.68 -3.19 -11.10
N LYS A 17 -9.91 -3.70 -11.10
CA LYS A 17 -11.01 -3.15 -11.92
C LYS A 17 -11.31 -1.71 -11.56
N GLU A 18 -11.43 -1.40 -10.27
CA GLU A 18 -11.70 -0.03 -9.82
C GLU A 18 -10.52 0.92 -10.09
N LEU A 19 -9.28 0.46 -9.90
CA LEU A 19 -8.08 1.23 -10.27
C LEU A 19 -8.04 1.53 -11.78
N THR A 20 -8.26 0.51 -12.62
CA THR A 20 -8.27 0.64 -14.08
C THR A 20 -9.37 1.59 -14.54
N LYS A 21 -10.56 1.48 -13.95
CA LYS A 21 -11.71 2.34 -14.22
C LYS A 21 -11.45 3.79 -13.85
N HIS A 22 -10.78 4.05 -12.72
CA HIS A 22 -10.38 5.40 -12.33
C HIS A 22 -9.37 5.99 -13.34
N LEU A 23 -8.41 5.18 -13.78
CA LEU A 23 -7.35 5.60 -14.70
C LEU A 23 -7.78 5.66 -16.18
N LYS A 24 -9.05 5.36 -16.52
CA LYS A 24 -9.54 5.15 -17.91
C LYS A 24 -9.26 6.30 -18.90
N ASN A 25 -9.09 7.52 -18.40
CA ASN A 25 -8.81 8.70 -19.23
C ASN A 25 -7.31 8.87 -19.55
N ASN A 26 -6.44 8.01 -19.00
CA ASN A 26 -5.01 7.97 -19.31
C ASN A 26 -4.73 7.09 -20.54
N SER A 27 -3.51 7.19 -21.08
CA SER A 27 -3.08 6.30 -22.14
C SER A 27 -2.99 4.84 -21.67
N LYS A 28 -3.32 3.89 -22.54
CA LYS A 28 -3.28 2.45 -22.26
C LYS A 28 -1.97 2.00 -21.61
N SER A 29 -0.83 2.45 -22.15
CA SER A 29 0.49 2.14 -21.58
C SER A 29 0.69 2.67 -20.15
N LYS A 30 0.14 3.85 -19.82
CA LYS A 30 0.21 4.39 -18.45
C LYS A 30 -0.64 3.56 -17.49
N ILE A 31 -1.84 3.16 -17.90
CA ILE A 31 -2.74 2.31 -17.11
C ILE A 31 -2.04 0.97 -16.82
N GLU A 32 -1.54 0.29 -17.85
CA GLU A 32 -0.85 -1.00 -17.74
C GLU A 32 0.37 -0.92 -16.81
N LYS A 33 1.22 0.11 -16.96
CA LYS A 33 2.39 0.31 -16.09
C LYS A 33 2.02 0.52 -14.63
N THR A 34 0.92 1.23 -14.37
CA THR A 34 0.45 1.53 -13.02
C THR A 34 -0.12 0.30 -12.35
N VAL A 35 -1.03 -0.41 -13.04
CA VAL A 35 -1.61 -1.65 -12.53
C VAL A 35 -0.52 -2.70 -12.31
N ALA A 36 0.41 -2.86 -13.26
CA ALA A 36 1.54 -3.79 -13.10
C ALA A 36 2.45 -3.41 -11.92
N HIS A 37 2.66 -2.13 -11.65
CA HIS A 37 3.40 -1.67 -10.48
C HIS A 37 2.66 -2.00 -9.18
N SER A 38 1.38 -1.66 -9.07
CA SER A 38 0.55 -1.98 -7.90
C SER A 38 0.54 -3.49 -7.62
N LYS A 39 0.40 -4.32 -8.66
CA LYS A 39 0.47 -5.79 -8.53
C LYS A 39 1.82 -6.27 -8.00
N ARG A 40 2.94 -5.78 -8.54
CA ARG A 40 4.26 -6.17 -8.02
C ARG A 40 4.47 -5.74 -6.57
N VAL A 41 4.01 -4.54 -6.19
CA VAL A 41 4.06 -4.09 -4.79
C VAL A 41 3.20 -4.97 -3.90
N LEU A 42 1.98 -5.33 -4.33
CA LEU A 42 1.12 -6.27 -3.61
C LEU A 42 1.79 -7.62 -3.38
N GLU A 43 2.42 -8.20 -4.40
CA GLU A 43 3.14 -9.47 -4.27
C GLU A 43 4.33 -9.37 -3.32
N ILE A 44 5.08 -8.27 -3.34
CA ILE A 44 6.16 -8.02 -2.37
C ILE A 44 5.58 -7.90 -0.95
N CYS A 45 4.44 -7.21 -0.77
CA CYS A 45 3.75 -7.14 0.52
C CYS A 45 3.39 -8.52 1.06
N LYS A 46 2.78 -9.39 0.23
CA LYS A 46 2.42 -10.76 0.63
C LYS A 46 3.65 -11.55 1.08
N LYS A 47 4.75 -11.47 0.33
CA LYS A 47 6.00 -12.14 0.72
C LYS A 47 6.55 -11.63 2.06
N ILE A 48 6.56 -10.32 2.28
CA ILE A 48 7.03 -9.76 3.56
C ILE A 48 6.16 -10.26 4.71
N VAL A 49 4.82 -10.29 4.54
CA VAL A 49 3.90 -10.83 5.55
C VAL A 49 4.26 -12.27 5.89
N THR A 50 4.45 -13.13 4.88
CA THR A 50 4.83 -14.54 5.11
C THR A 50 6.13 -14.71 5.92
N TYR A 51 7.13 -13.86 5.70
CA TYR A 51 8.38 -13.93 6.48
C TYR A 51 8.33 -13.22 7.83
N TYR A 52 7.49 -12.21 7.98
CA TYR A 52 7.41 -11.40 9.20
C TYR A 52 6.49 -12.02 10.23
N ASP A 53 5.26 -12.33 9.82
CA ASP A 53 4.22 -12.87 10.68
C ASP A 53 3.09 -13.42 9.80
N ASP A 54 3.13 -14.72 9.50
CA ASP A 54 2.10 -15.36 8.70
C ASP A 54 0.74 -15.41 9.45
N ASP A 55 0.75 -15.19 10.77
CA ASP A 55 -0.43 -15.08 11.62
C ASP A 55 -0.92 -13.62 11.79
N LEU A 56 -0.35 -12.67 11.03
CA LEU A 56 -0.82 -11.28 11.03
C LEU A 56 -2.35 -11.25 10.81
N GLU A 57 -3.04 -10.49 11.66
CA GLU A 57 -4.50 -10.41 11.65
C GLU A 57 -5.06 -10.17 10.25
N GLU A 58 -6.11 -10.92 9.90
CA GLU A 58 -6.71 -10.88 8.56
C GLU A 58 -7.18 -9.47 8.16
N GLU A 59 -7.66 -8.67 9.12
CA GLU A 59 -8.00 -7.27 8.87
C GLU A 59 -6.78 -6.43 8.47
N MET A 60 -5.63 -6.62 9.14
CA MET A 60 -4.39 -5.91 8.82
C MET A 60 -3.84 -6.32 7.46
N LYS A 61 -3.91 -7.62 7.11
CA LYS A 61 -3.56 -8.13 5.77
C LYS A 61 -4.42 -7.47 4.70
N LYS A 62 -5.73 -7.44 4.88
CA LYS A 62 -6.65 -6.78 3.94
C LYS A 62 -6.37 -5.29 3.78
N LEU A 63 -6.17 -4.57 4.89
CA LEU A 63 -5.80 -3.15 4.87
C LEU A 63 -4.53 -2.92 4.05
N LEU A 64 -3.50 -3.75 4.27
CA LEU A 64 -2.24 -3.69 3.53
C LEU A 64 -2.44 -3.94 2.03
N TYR A 65 -3.17 -4.99 1.66
CA TYR A 65 -3.32 -5.39 0.25
C TYR A 65 -4.11 -4.38 -0.57
N ILE A 66 -5.21 -3.87 0.00
CA ILE A 66 -5.98 -2.78 -0.61
C ILE A 66 -5.11 -1.53 -0.74
N SER A 67 -4.37 -1.18 0.31
CA SER A 67 -3.48 -0.01 0.27
C SER A 67 -2.39 -0.18 -0.80
N ALA A 68 -1.82 -1.37 -0.96
CA ALA A 68 -0.84 -1.67 -2.01
C ALA A 68 -1.42 -1.48 -3.41
N MET A 69 -2.68 -1.89 -3.64
CA MET A 69 -3.33 -1.70 -4.92
C MET A 69 -3.55 -0.22 -5.27
N PHE A 70 -3.90 0.60 -4.27
CA PHE A 70 -4.27 2.01 -4.49
C PHE A 70 -3.19 3.04 -4.12
N HIS A 71 -2.00 2.66 -3.66
CA HIS A 71 -1.01 3.60 -3.10
C HIS A 71 -0.56 4.72 -4.07
N ASP A 72 -0.61 4.47 -5.37
CA ASP A 72 -0.23 5.40 -6.45
C ASP A 72 -1.46 5.93 -7.23
N ILE A 73 -2.69 5.76 -6.70
CA ILE A 73 -3.94 6.08 -7.41
C ILE A 73 -4.02 7.54 -7.90
N ALA A 74 -3.49 8.49 -7.11
CA ALA A 74 -3.54 9.92 -7.41
C ALA A 74 -2.28 10.46 -8.11
N LYS A 75 -1.40 9.59 -8.62
CA LYS A 75 -0.14 10.00 -9.28
C LYS A 75 -0.35 10.73 -10.62
N PHE A 76 -1.57 10.79 -11.12
CA PHE A 76 -1.91 11.32 -12.45
C PHE A 76 -2.67 12.64 -12.40
N ASP A 77 -3.13 13.05 -11.22
CA ASP A 77 -3.66 14.38 -11.00
C ASP A 77 -2.47 15.30 -10.68
N ASP A 78 -2.30 16.31 -11.51
CA ASP A 78 -1.08 17.11 -11.63
C ASP A 78 -0.97 18.07 -10.44
N ASN A 79 -0.37 17.62 -9.31
CA ASN A 79 0.27 18.50 -8.31
C ASN A 79 1.10 17.72 -7.29
N LYS A 80 2.10 18.40 -6.71
CA LYS A 80 3.10 17.89 -5.74
C LYS A 80 2.53 17.29 -4.43
N ARG A 81 1.23 16.97 -4.35
CA ARG A 81 0.51 16.47 -3.16
C ARG A 81 -0.34 15.22 -3.42
N HIS A 82 0.17 14.27 -4.21
CA HIS A 82 -0.51 13.01 -4.53
C HIS A 82 -1.04 12.20 -3.32
N HIS A 83 -0.53 12.41 -2.11
CA HIS A 83 -1.01 11.70 -0.91
C HIS A 83 -2.34 12.28 -0.38
N GLU A 84 -2.49 13.61 -0.44
CA GLU A 84 -3.73 14.32 -0.10
C GLU A 84 -4.80 14.04 -1.17
N GLU A 85 -4.38 13.91 -2.43
CA GLU A 85 -5.27 13.57 -3.56
C GLU A 85 -5.74 12.11 -3.52
N ALA A 86 -4.91 11.16 -3.08
CA ALA A 86 -5.31 9.75 -2.96
C ALA A 86 -6.51 9.57 -2.01
N GLU A 87 -6.52 10.31 -0.90
CA GLU A 87 -7.64 10.31 0.04
C GLU A 87 -8.93 10.83 -0.63
N ASN A 88 -8.85 11.95 -1.36
CA ASN A 88 -10.00 12.54 -2.05
C ASN A 88 -10.57 11.60 -3.13
N VAL A 89 -9.70 10.97 -3.91
CA VAL A 89 -10.10 10.00 -4.93
C VAL A 89 -10.82 8.82 -4.28
N LEU A 90 -10.22 8.19 -3.26
CA LEU A 90 -10.83 7.03 -2.60
C LEU A 90 -12.15 7.41 -1.89
N LYS A 91 -12.24 8.59 -1.28
CA LYS A 91 -13.51 9.10 -0.74
C LYS A 91 -14.58 9.27 -1.81
N SER A 92 -14.24 9.84 -2.97
CA SER A 92 -15.21 9.97 -4.07
C SER A 92 -15.71 8.63 -4.58
N MET A 93 -14.87 7.59 -4.54
CA MET A 93 -15.20 6.24 -4.99
C MET A 93 -16.02 5.44 -3.97
N PHE A 94 -15.77 5.63 -2.66
CA PHE A 94 -16.27 4.71 -1.63
C PHE A 94 -17.09 5.36 -0.50
N GLN A 95 -17.12 6.69 -0.36
CA GLN A 95 -17.78 7.38 0.77
C GLN A 95 -19.29 7.65 0.55
N ASN A 96 -19.83 7.44 -0.66
CA ASN A 96 -21.19 7.88 -0.98
C ASN A 96 -22.24 6.76 -0.95
N ASP A 97 -22.86 6.55 0.22
CA ASP A 97 -24.15 5.86 0.30
C ASP A 97 -25.09 6.57 1.28
N LYS A 98 -25.91 7.49 0.74
CA LYS A 98 -26.95 8.20 1.51
C LYS A 98 -28.04 7.28 2.07
N GLN A 99 -28.05 5.99 1.72
CA GLN A 99 -29.09 5.02 2.08
C GLN A 99 -28.63 4.03 3.17
N LEU A 100 -27.37 4.06 3.60
CA LEU A 100 -26.89 3.21 4.69
C LEU A 100 -27.33 3.72 6.06
N LYS A 101 -27.61 2.78 6.98
CA LYS A 101 -27.75 3.09 8.41
C LYS A 101 -26.46 3.77 8.90
N LYS A 102 -26.60 4.83 9.71
CA LYS A 102 -25.51 5.67 10.21
C LYS A 102 -24.31 4.87 10.76
N ASP A 103 -24.57 3.79 11.51
CA ASP A 103 -23.51 2.98 12.12
C ASP A 103 -22.71 2.17 11.09
N LYS A 104 -23.37 1.65 10.04
CA LYS A 104 -22.69 0.93 8.96
C LYS A 104 -21.87 1.86 8.09
N GLN A 105 -22.34 3.09 7.89
CA GLN A 105 -21.57 4.12 7.19
C GLN A 105 -20.33 4.51 8.00
N LEU A 106 -20.48 4.70 9.32
CA LEU A 106 -19.37 5.04 10.21
C LEU A 106 -18.24 3.99 10.17
N GLU A 107 -18.59 2.70 10.15
CA GLU A 107 -17.58 1.64 10.08
C GLU A 107 -16.84 1.64 8.73
N LYS A 108 -17.57 1.79 7.61
CA LYS A 108 -16.96 1.93 6.27
C LYS A 108 -16.02 3.13 6.20
N ASP A 109 -16.42 4.26 6.78
CA ASP A 109 -15.62 5.49 6.79
C ASP A 109 -14.34 5.30 7.60
N LYS A 110 -14.39 4.60 8.74
CA LYS A 110 -13.20 4.24 9.53
C LYS A 110 -12.25 3.32 8.76
N GLN A 111 -12.78 2.32 8.08
CA GLN A 111 -11.99 1.41 7.25
C GLN A 111 -11.28 2.16 6.11
N LEU A 112 -12.01 3.02 5.42
CA LEU A 112 -11.47 3.89 4.38
C LEU A 112 -10.38 4.83 4.94
N GLU A 113 -10.62 5.44 6.10
CA GLU A 113 -9.64 6.29 6.78
C GLU A 113 -8.33 5.52 7.09
N LYS A 114 -8.42 4.26 7.55
CA LYS A 114 -7.23 3.43 7.79
C LYS A 114 -6.43 3.22 6.49
N VAL A 115 -7.09 2.86 5.38
CA VAL A 115 -6.44 2.69 4.07
C VAL A 115 -5.75 4.00 3.63
N CYS A 116 -6.47 5.12 3.67
CA CYS A 116 -5.92 6.42 3.30
C CYS A 116 -4.70 6.80 4.15
N ARG A 117 -4.72 6.52 5.46
CA ARG A 117 -3.57 6.77 6.35
C ARG A 117 -2.37 5.87 6.07
N ILE A 118 -2.60 4.60 5.75
CA ILE A 118 -1.53 3.67 5.33
C ILE A 118 -0.87 4.21 4.06
N ILE A 119 -1.67 4.59 3.06
CA ILE A 119 -1.17 5.22 1.84
C ILE A 119 -0.43 6.52 2.18
N ALA A 120 -0.96 7.40 3.02
CA ALA A 120 -0.26 8.64 3.36
C ALA A 120 1.13 8.41 3.99
N CYS A 121 1.32 7.32 4.74
CA CYS A 121 2.58 7.00 5.41
C CYS A 121 3.62 6.31 4.50
N HIS A 122 3.27 5.89 3.27
CA HIS A 122 4.21 5.15 2.40
C HIS A 122 5.32 6.04 1.80
N LYS A 123 5.15 7.38 1.84
CA LYS A 123 6.12 8.38 1.36
C LYS A 123 6.28 9.51 2.39
N GLY A 124 7.38 10.26 2.30
CA GLY A 124 7.63 11.42 3.17
C GLY A 124 7.92 11.07 4.64
N LYS A 125 7.23 11.73 5.58
CA LYS A 125 7.31 11.47 7.03
C LYS A 125 6.71 10.11 7.35
N PHE A 126 7.17 9.45 8.41
CA PHE A 126 6.64 8.17 8.87
C PHE A 126 6.17 8.31 10.32
N ASN A 127 4.86 8.42 10.52
CA ASN A 127 4.26 8.53 11.85
C ASN A 127 2.86 7.86 11.88
N PRO A 128 2.78 6.56 11.56
CA PRO A 128 1.52 5.83 11.62
C PRO A 128 1.06 5.64 13.07
N LYS A 129 -0.25 5.49 13.27
CA LYS A 129 -0.81 5.01 14.55
C LYS A 129 -0.48 3.52 14.74
N ASP A 130 -0.44 3.03 15.97
CA ASP A 130 -0.03 1.65 16.27
C ASP A 130 -0.84 0.60 15.49
N ASN A 131 -2.16 0.80 15.39
CA ASN A 131 -3.07 -0.11 14.69
C ASN A 131 -2.93 -0.15 13.15
N ILE A 132 -2.04 0.68 12.57
CA ILE A 132 -1.71 0.66 11.14
C ILE A 132 -0.19 0.68 10.90
N LEU A 133 0.63 0.60 11.96
CA LEU A 133 2.09 0.71 11.90
C LEU A 133 2.70 -0.38 11.02
N ILE A 134 2.32 -1.64 11.24
CA ILE A 134 2.84 -2.78 10.49
C ILE A 134 2.44 -2.70 9.00
N PRO A 135 1.15 -2.54 8.63
CA PRO A 135 0.77 -2.34 7.23
C PRO A 135 1.49 -1.17 6.55
N ALA A 136 1.63 -0.03 7.23
CA ALA A 136 2.30 1.14 6.67
C ALA A 136 3.81 0.89 6.44
N ALA A 137 4.47 0.19 7.37
CA ALA A 137 5.88 -0.17 7.24
C ALA A 137 6.11 -1.13 6.06
N ILE A 138 5.28 -2.19 5.95
CA ILE A 138 5.37 -3.16 4.86
C ILE A 138 5.15 -2.47 3.53
N LEU A 139 4.07 -1.71 3.34
CA LEU A 139 3.79 -1.01 2.09
C LEU A 139 4.96 -0.09 1.68
N ARG A 140 5.50 0.66 2.65
CA ARG A 140 6.60 1.59 2.42
C ARG A 140 7.83 0.89 1.87
N ILE A 141 8.21 -0.25 2.46
CA ILE A 141 9.38 -1.02 2.02
C ILE A 141 9.10 -1.75 0.71
N SER A 142 7.91 -2.31 0.52
CA SER A 142 7.52 -2.98 -0.73
C SER A 142 7.64 -2.06 -1.94
N ASP A 143 7.20 -0.80 -1.82
CA ASP A 143 7.38 0.21 -2.87
C ASP A 143 8.86 0.49 -3.18
N LYS A 144 9.76 0.38 -2.19
CA LYS A 144 11.21 0.55 -2.42
C LYS A 144 11.78 -0.68 -3.09
N ILE A 145 11.47 -1.89 -2.63
CA ILE A 145 11.94 -3.14 -3.23
C ILE A 145 11.53 -3.22 -4.71
N ASP A 146 10.34 -2.75 -5.09
CA ASP A 146 9.93 -2.73 -6.52
C ASP A 146 10.85 -1.88 -7.42
N LYS A 147 11.68 -0.98 -6.87
CA LYS A 147 12.69 -0.26 -7.65
C LYS A 147 13.76 -1.19 -8.24
N ILE A 148 14.03 -2.32 -7.59
CA ILE A 148 14.93 -3.36 -8.11
C ILE A 148 14.38 -3.88 -9.44
N ASN A 149 13.08 -4.18 -9.50
CA ASN A 149 12.39 -4.63 -10.71
C ASN A 149 12.32 -3.58 -11.83
N LYS A 150 12.65 -2.31 -11.52
CA LYS A 150 12.62 -1.18 -12.46
C LYS A 150 14.03 -0.72 -12.88
N ASP A 151 15.07 -1.49 -12.54
CA ASP A 151 16.48 -1.14 -12.81
C ASP A 151 16.95 0.18 -12.15
N LYS A 152 16.32 0.56 -11.03
CA LYS A 152 16.66 1.79 -10.29
C LYS A 152 17.44 1.46 -9.02
N ILE A 153 18.61 0.85 -9.17
CA ILE A 153 19.40 0.30 -8.05
C ILE A 153 19.96 1.39 -7.13
N ASP A 154 20.59 2.43 -7.67
CA ASP A 154 21.11 3.53 -6.83
C ASP A 154 19.97 4.18 -6.02
N ASP A 155 18.87 4.44 -6.73
CA ASP A 155 17.64 5.01 -6.21
C ASP A 155 16.95 4.10 -5.16
N PHE A 156 17.23 2.79 -5.20
CA PHE A 156 16.75 1.80 -4.24
C PHE A 156 17.57 1.85 -2.96
N VAL A 157 18.90 1.81 -3.05
CA VAL A 157 19.81 1.74 -1.89
C VAL A 157 19.53 2.88 -0.91
N ASP A 158 19.46 4.11 -1.41
CA ASP A 158 19.23 5.30 -0.60
C ASP A 158 17.82 5.29 0.02
N LYS A 159 16.80 4.99 -0.79
CA LYS A 159 15.39 5.08 -0.36
C LYS A 159 14.98 3.94 0.56
N TYR A 160 15.58 2.75 0.41
CA TYR A 160 15.39 1.61 1.30
C TYR A 160 15.98 1.91 2.67
N SER A 161 17.26 2.29 2.72
CA SER A 161 17.98 2.59 3.96
C SER A 161 17.29 3.71 4.75
N SER A 162 16.97 4.84 4.10
CA SER A 162 16.25 5.95 4.74
C SER A 162 14.85 5.56 5.21
N SER A 163 14.16 4.63 4.53
CA SER A 163 12.86 4.15 4.98
C SER A 163 12.98 3.21 6.18
N MET A 164 14.01 2.36 6.21
CA MET A 164 14.28 1.46 7.34
C MET A 164 14.59 2.23 8.62
N GLU A 165 15.39 3.31 8.55
CA GLU A 165 15.68 4.16 9.73
C GLU A 165 14.40 4.77 10.32
N LYS A 166 13.54 5.34 9.46
CA LYS A 166 12.26 5.92 9.89
C LYS A 166 11.33 4.88 10.52
N ILE A 167 11.32 3.68 9.98
CA ILE A 167 10.52 2.57 10.51
C ILE A 167 11.09 2.13 11.87
N LYS A 168 12.42 2.01 11.99
CA LYS A 168 13.11 1.66 13.24
C LYS A 168 12.72 2.59 14.38
N GLU A 169 12.81 3.89 14.17
CA GLU A 169 12.40 4.90 15.16
C GLU A 169 10.96 4.69 15.63
N SER A 170 10.04 4.45 14.69
CA SER A 170 8.63 4.23 14.99
C SER A 170 8.39 2.89 15.70
N PHE A 171 9.11 1.83 15.34
CA PHE A 171 8.97 0.52 15.99
C PHE A 171 9.46 0.56 17.44
N ILE A 172 10.63 1.17 17.69
CA ILE A 172 11.16 1.37 19.04
C ILE A 172 10.16 2.14 19.90
N LYS A 173 9.62 3.25 19.38
CA LYS A 173 8.64 4.07 20.11
C LYS A 173 7.35 3.32 20.48
N ASN A 174 6.95 2.33 19.68
CA ASN A 174 5.71 1.56 19.89
C ASN A 174 5.99 0.15 20.46
N GLY A 175 7.21 -0.14 20.90
CA GLY A 175 7.57 -1.44 21.48
C GLY A 175 7.43 -2.63 20.51
N LYS A 176 7.62 -2.41 19.21
CA LYS A 176 7.58 -3.47 18.19
C LYS A 176 8.98 -3.98 17.87
N ASP A 177 9.07 -5.24 17.47
CA ASP A 177 10.33 -5.88 17.09
C ASP A 177 10.78 -5.46 15.68
N PHE A 178 11.70 -4.50 15.62
CA PHE A 178 12.24 -3.99 14.36
C PHE A 178 13.18 -4.99 13.69
N GLU A 179 13.94 -5.79 14.43
CA GLU A 179 14.93 -6.70 13.83
C GLU A 179 14.21 -7.84 13.12
N LYS A 180 13.14 -8.40 13.72
CA LYS A 180 12.26 -9.36 13.03
C LYS A 180 11.67 -8.78 11.74
N PHE A 181 11.21 -7.52 11.76
CA PHE A 181 10.68 -6.83 10.58
C PHE A 181 11.76 -6.65 9.50
N LYS A 182 12.95 -6.20 9.90
CA LYS A 182 14.08 -5.99 8.99
C LYS A 182 14.52 -7.30 8.34
N GLU A 183 14.64 -8.38 9.10
CA GLU A 183 15.00 -9.70 8.57
C GLU A 183 14.01 -10.19 7.51
N ALA A 184 12.70 -10.03 7.75
CA ALA A 184 11.68 -10.38 6.77
C ALA A 184 11.82 -9.58 5.48
N CYS A 185 12.04 -8.27 5.59
CA CYS A 185 12.25 -7.40 4.42
C CYS A 185 13.53 -7.75 3.65
N ASP A 186 14.63 -8.03 4.35
CA ASP A 186 15.92 -8.35 3.76
C ASP A 186 15.86 -9.69 2.99
N LYS A 187 15.11 -10.69 3.49
CA LYS A 187 14.84 -11.94 2.74
C LYS A 187 14.16 -11.64 1.41
N VAL A 188 13.08 -10.86 1.41
CA VAL A 188 12.33 -10.53 0.18
C VAL A 188 13.16 -9.67 -0.78
N LYS A 189 13.98 -8.76 -0.26
CA LYS A 189 14.94 -8.00 -1.05
C LYS A 189 15.88 -8.95 -1.80
N ILE A 190 16.55 -9.87 -1.10
CA ILE A 190 17.51 -10.82 -1.69
C ILE A 190 16.82 -11.70 -2.75
N GLU A 191 15.61 -12.18 -2.49
CA GLU A 191 14.85 -12.94 -3.50
C GLU A 191 14.56 -12.12 -4.75
N THR A 192 14.19 -10.86 -4.58
CA THR A 192 13.89 -9.95 -5.70
C THR A 192 15.14 -9.72 -6.55
N GLU A 193 16.30 -9.55 -5.92
CA GLU A 193 17.60 -9.43 -6.61
C GLU A 193 17.94 -10.72 -7.38
N LYS A 194 17.76 -11.90 -6.77
CA LYS A 194 18.04 -13.20 -7.40
C LYS A 194 17.16 -13.48 -8.62
N ILE A 195 15.85 -13.25 -8.50
CA ILE A 195 14.90 -13.45 -9.61
C ILE A 195 15.28 -12.58 -10.80
N LYS A 196 15.80 -11.38 -10.54
CA LYS A 196 16.22 -10.46 -11.59
C LYS A 196 17.48 -10.90 -12.32
N ILE A 197 18.46 -11.47 -11.62
CA ILE A 197 19.70 -11.99 -12.25
C ILE A 197 19.40 -13.16 -13.19
N LEU A 198 18.32 -13.92 -12.95
CA LEU A 198 17.92 -15.08 -13.72
C LEU A 198 17.02 -14.77 -14.94
N ARG A 199 16.66 -13.50 -15.17
CA ARG A 199 15.81 -13.04 -16.29
C ARG A 199 16.64 -12.33 -17.33
#